data_AF-A0A131ZAK8-F1
#
_entry.id   AF-A0A131ZAK8-F1
#
_cell.length_a   1.000
_cell.length_b   1.000
_cell.length_c   1.000
_cell.angle_alpha   90.00
_cell.angle_beta   90.00
_cell.angle_gamma   90.00
#
_symmetry.space_group_name_H-M   'P 1'
#
loop_
_entity.id
_entity.type
_entity.pdbx_description
1 polymer ?
#
loop_
_entity_poly.entity_id
_entity_poly.type
_entity_poly.pdbx_seq_one_letter_code
_entity_poly.pdbx_strand_id
1 'polypeptide(L)'
;ACTELDSASKGHIVGRPCQGSDECEPFTKYCCVIPEYRHGLNGKCQERPGLRQPCSITMLRSNLYNNYYAPYVKACPCTDPKRNVCYRSYNKRKELGVCQRW
;
A
#
# COMPACT_ATOMS: atom_id res chain seq x y z
N ALA A 1 10.39 -29.68 28.79
CA ALA A 1 9.69 -29.56 27.51
C ALA A 1 8.94 -28.23 27.53
N CYS A 2 9.51 -27.20 26.92
CA CYS A 2 8.89 -25.87 26.84
C CYS A 2 8.17 -25.77 25.50
N THR A 3 6.87 -25.58 25.58
CA THR A 3 5.93 -25.41 24.47
C THR A 3 6.12 -24.01 23.88
N GLU A 4 6.79 -23.90 22.73
CA GLU A 4 6.74 -22.70 21.89
C GLU A 4 6.43 -23.12 20.45
N LEU A 5 5.18 -23.51 20.24
CA LEU A 5 4.64 -23.96 18.95
C LEU A 5 3.51 -23.04 18.43
N ASP A 6 3.48 -21.76 18.82
CA ASP A 6 2.30 -20.90 18.60
C ASP A 6 2.57 -19.48 18.08
N SER A 7 3.50 -19.32 17.12
CA SER A 7 3.59 -18.04 16.36
C SER A 7 4.04 -18.15 14.89
N ALA A 8 4.25 -19.35 14.36
CA ALA A 8 4.76 -19.52 12.98
C ALA A 8 3.67 -19.59 11.88
N SER A 9 2.38 -19.43 12.19
CA SER A 9 1.29 -19.73 11.25
C SER A 9 0.37 -18.55 10.88
N LYS A 10 0.78 -17.30 11.10
CA LYS A 10 0.16 -16.12 10.47
C LYS A 10 1.22 -15.40 9.64
N GLY A 11 1.43 -15.88 8.41
CA GLY A 11 2.43 -15.34 7.49
C GLY A 11 2.38 -13.82 7.43
N HIS A 12 3.47 -13.18 7.82
CA HIS A 12 3.58 -11.73 7.87
C HIS A 12 3.40 -11.17 6.45
N ILE A 13 2.24 -10.57 6.15
CA ILE A 13 1.92 -10.07 4.79
C ILE A 13 2.86 -8.94 4.40
N VAL A 14 3.21 -8.08 5.36
CA VAL A 14 4.11 -6.94 5.14
C VAL A 14 5.49 -7.43 4.71
N GLY A 15 6.00 -6.86 3.61
CA GLY A 15 7.30 -7.17 3.05
C GLY A 15 7.31 -8.29 2.03
N ARG A 16 6.21 -9.05 1.88
CA ARG A 16 6.08 -10.04 0.81
C ARG A 16 6.17 -9.36 -0.56
N PRO A 17 6.86 -9.97 -1.55
CA PRO A 17 6.86 -9.46 -2.91
C PRO A 17 5.44 -9.55 -3.49
N CYS A 18 5.09 -8.59 -4.34
CA CYS A 18 3.80 -8.53 -5.03
C CYS A 18 3.97 -7.83 -6.38
N GLN A 19 3.10 -8.16 -7.34
CA GLN A 19 2.94 -7.40 -8.58
C GLN A 19 1.69 -6.52 -8.53
N GLY A 20 0.64 -6.99 -7.87
CA GLY A 20 -0.62 -6.28 -7.65
C GLY A 20 -1.05 -6.24 -6.18
N SER A 21 -1.96 -5.32 -5.86
CA SER A 21 -2.52 -5.16 -4.51
C SER A 21 -3.50 -6.28 -4.14
N ASP A 22 -4.00 -7.04 -5.11
CA ASP A 22 -4.78 -8.27 -4.92
C ASP A 22 -3.99 -9.39 -4.24
N GLU A 23 -2.68 -9.44 -4.44
CA GLU A 23 -1.79 -10.41 -3.76
C GLU A 23 -1.57 -10.07 -2.27
N CYS A 24 -1.95 -8.86 -1.86
CA CYS A 24 -1.81 -8.36 -0.49
C CYS A 24 -3.18 -8.39 0.22
N GLU A 25 -3.69 -9.59 0.51
CA GLU A 25 -4.99 -9.74 1.18
C GLU A 25 -4.94 -9.47 2.69
N PRO A 26 -6.00 -8.87 3.29
CA PRO A 26 -7.11 -8.22 2.60
C PRO A 26 -6.70 -6.88 2.00
N PHE A 27 -7.10 -6.63 0.76
CA PHE A 27 -6.78 -5.40 -0.01
C PHE A 27 -7.28 -4.11 0.66
N THR A 28 -8.22 -4.21 1.62
CA THR A 28 -8.73 -3.07 2.41
C THR A 28 -7.75 -2.62 3.49
N LYS A 29 -6.80 -3.48 3.88
CA LYS A 29 -5.77 -3.20 4.90
C LYS A 29 -4.37 -3.14 4.32
N TYR A 30 -4.10 -3.89 3.26
CA TYR A 30 -2.78 -3.93 2.63
C TYR A 30 -2.85 -3.43 1.18
N CYS A 31 -1.69 -3.07 0.65
CA CYS A 31 -1.53 -2.73 -0.76
C CYS A 31 -0.14 -3.13 -1.24
N CYS A 32 0.03 -3.25 -2.55
CA CYS A 32 1.35 -3.45 -3.14
C CYS A 32 2.04 -2.11 -3.39
N VAL A 33 3.29 -1.96 -2.97
CA VAL A 33 4.07 -0.72 -3.12
C VAL A 33 5.35 -0.96 -3.90
N ILE A 34 5.56 -0.18 -4.96
CA ILE A 34 6.82 -0.10 -5.71
C ILE A 34 7.62 1.14 -5.29
N PRO A 35 8.97 1.07 -5.29
CA PRO A 35 9.80 2.17 -4.80
C PRO A 35 9.78 3.41 -5.69
N GLU A 36 9.55 3.25 -7.00
CA GLU A 36 9.56 4.32 -7.99
C GLU A 36 8.56 4.06 -9.12
N TYR A 37 8.20 5.11 -9.87
CA TYR A 37 7.30 4.99 -11.03
C TYR A 37 8.08 4.41 -12.21
N ARG A 38 8.17 3.08 -12.29
CA ARG A 38 8.86 2.38 -13.37
C ARG A 38 8.22 1.01 -13.62
N HIS A 39 8.00 0.68 -14.89
CA HIS A 39 7.46 -0.62 -15.30
C HIS A 39 8.47 -1.75 -15.04
N GLY A 40 7.96 -2.94 -14.70
CA GLY A 40 8.77 -4.14 -14.44
C GLY A 40 9.40 -4.23 -13.06
N LEU A 41 9.12 -3.27 -12.16
CA LEU A 41 9.54 -3.37 -10.77
C LEU A 41 8.56 -4.23 -9.96
N ASN A 42 9.13 -5.14 -9.17
CA ASN A 42 8.38 -5.87 -8.15
C ASN A 42 8.11 -4.95 -6.95
N GLY A 43 6.88 -4.98 -6.46
CA GLY A 43 6.50 -4.28 -5.26
C GLY A 43 6.68 -5.13 -4.01
N LYS A 44 6.37 -4.53 -2.86
CA LYS A 44 6.22 -5.23 -1.59
C LYS A 44 4.89 -4.86 -0.97
N CYS A 45 4.23 -5.84 -0.35
CA CYS A 45 3.03 -5.59 0.42
C CYS A 45 3.35 -4.69 1.61
N GLN A 46 2.55 -3.65 1.81
CA GLN A 46 2.61 -2.75 2.95
C GLN A 46 1.22 -2.56 3.54
N GLU A 47 1.19 -2.19 4.82
CA GLU A 47 -0.06 -1.80 5.47
C GLU A 47 -0.49 -0.40 5.01
N ARG A 48 -1.80 -0.23 4.85
CA ARG A 48 -2.39 1.05 4.50
C ARG A 48 -2.30 2.02 5.68
N PRO A 49 -1.80 3.25 5.47
CA PRO A 49 -1.68 4.24 6.52
C PRO A 49 -3.04 4.66 7.09
N GLY A 50 -3.07 4.85 8.41
CA GLY A 50 -4.16 5.47 9.14
C GLY A 50 -4.08 7.00 9.15
N LEU A 51 -4.92 7.63 9.95
CA LEU A 51 -4.94 9.10 10.10
C LEU A 51 -3.56 9.68 10.46
N ARG A 52 -3.23 10.80 9.83
CA ARG A 52 -1.96 11.55 9.98
C ARG A 52 -0.70 10.80 9.53
N GLN A 53 -0.82 9.61 8.95
CA GLN A 53 0.32 8.88 8.41
C GLN A 53 0.57 9.22 6.93
N PRO A 54 1.82 9.07 6.44
CA PRO A 54 2.17 9.33 5.05
C PRO A 54 1.46 8.37 4.09
N CYS A 55 1.00 8.87 2.95
CA CYS A 55 0.25 8.10 1.96
C CYS A 55 0.59 8.49 0.52
N SER A 56 0.22 7.64 -0.43
CA SER A 56 0.33 7.92 -1.86
C SER A 56 -1.01 7.79 -2.57
N ILE A 57 -1.23 8.64 -3.57
CA ILE A 57 -2.32 8.51 -4.55
C ILE A 57 -1.81 8.09 -5.93
N THR A 58 -0.49 7.98 -6.07
CA THR A 58 0.16 7.66 -7.35
C THR A 58 0.17 6.15 -7.52
N MET A 59 -0.51 5.67 -8.56
CA MET A 59 -0.53 4.25 -8.94
C MET A 59 0.24 4.06 -10.24
N LEU A 60 0.96 2.95 -10.36
CA LEU A 60 1.55 2.54 -11.65
C LEU A 60 0.45 1.90 -12.50
N ARG A 61 -0.15 2.70 -13.38
CA ARG A 61 -1.18 2.22 -14.31
C ARG A 61 -0.51 1.47 -15.45
N SER A 62 -1.01 0.28 -15.74
CA SER A 62 -0.61 -0.54 -16.89
C SER A 62 -1.88 -1.10 -17.52
N ASN A 63 -1.89 -1.31 -18.83
CA ASN A 63 -3.00 -1.99 -19.51
C ASN A 63 -3.19 -3.44 -19.02
N LEU A 64 -2.22 -3.98 -18.29
CA LEU A 64 -2.23 -5.34 -17.74
C LEU A 64 -3.08 -5.48 -16.46
N TYR A 65 -3.33 -4.40 -15.72
CA TYR A 65 -4.01 -4.45 -14.42
C TYR A 65 -5.20 -3.50 -14.39
N ASN A 66 -6.32 -3.94 -13.81
CA ASN A 66 -7.39 -3.03 -13.43
C ASN A 66 -6.81 -2.00 -12.44
N ASN A 67 -7.11 -0.71 -12.63
CA ASN A 67 -6.64 0.39 -11.76
C ASN A 67 -6.91 0.13 -10.28
N TYR A 68 -7.91 -0.70 -9.96
CA TYR A 68 -8.26 -1.11 -8.60
C TYR A 68 -7.15 -1.91 -7.88
N TYR A 69 -6.40 -2.73 -8.61
CA TYR A 69 -5.34 -3.60 -8.07
C TYR A 69 -3.93 -3.12 -8.40
N ALA A 70 -3.82 -1.98 -9.10
CA ALA A 70 -2.53 -1.42 -9.49
C ALA A 70 -1.63 -1.19 -8.25
N PRO A 71 -0.32 -1.42 -8.36
CA PRO A 71 0.61 -1.12 -7.29
C PRO A 71 0.76 0.40 -7.11
N TYR A 72 0.98 0.82 -5.87
CA TYR A 72 1.17 2.21 -5.50
C TYR A 72 2.65 2.58 -5.47
N VAL A 73 2.95 3.82 -5.83
CA VAL A 73 4.32 4.34 -5.84
C VAL A 73 4.67 4.92 -4.47
N LYS A 74 5.78 4.46 -3.90
CA LYS A 74 6.42 4.87 -2.63
C LYS A 74 5.66 4.55 -1.35
N ALA A 75 4.33 4.58 -1.32
CA ALA A 75 3.53 4.29 -0.13
C ALA A 75 2.11 3.82 -0.51
N CYS A 76 1.39 3.23 0.45
CA CYS A 76 -0.01 2.87 0.28
C CYS A 76 -0.97 4.08 0.34
N PRO A 77 -2.20 3.95 -0.20
CA PRO A 77 -3.29 4.89 0.04
C PRO A 77 -3.85 4.72 1.46
N CYS A 78 -4.60 5.71 1.94
CA CYS A 78 -5.21 5.67 3.27
C CYS A 78 -6.15 4.45 3.47
N THR A 79 -6.20 3.98 4.70
CA THR A 79 -7.23 3.05 5.17
C THR A 79 -8.58 3.75 5.19
N ASP A 80 -9.63 3.03 4.78
CA ASP A 80 -11.01 3.54 4.69
C ASP A 80 -11.13 4.84 3.85
N PRO A 81 -10.98 4.73 2.51
CA PRO A 81 -11.02 5.90 1.61
C PRO A 81 -12.37 6.63 1.59
N LYS A 82 -13.42 6.08 2.21
CA LYS A 82 -14.72 6.77 2.38
C LYS A 82 -14.68 7.80 3.51
N ARG A 83 -13.77 7.63 4.48
CA ARG A 83 -13.63 8.52 5.64
C ARG A 83 -12.34 9.34 5.61
N ASN A 84 -11.30 8.80 4.98
CA ASN A 84 -9.96 9.39 4.97
C ASN A 84 -9.47 9.62 3.54
N VAL A 85 -8.92 10.80 3.27
CA VAL A 85 -8.22 11.12 2.02
C VAL A 85 -6.73 11.28 2.25
N CYS A 86 -5.97 10.85 1.25
CA CYS A 86 -4.58 11.23 1.16
C CYS A 86 -4.43 12.67 0.67
N TYR A 87 -4.36 13.62 1.60
CA TYR A 87 -4.19 15.04 1.28
C TYR A 87 -2.74 15.33 0.92
N ARG A 88 -2.51 15.94 -0.25
CA ARG A 88 -1.18 16.37 -0.70
C ARG A 88 -1.22 17.84 -1.09
N SER A 89 -0.36 18.64 -0.48
CA SER A 89 -0.22 20.06 -0.84
C SER A 89 0.24 20.21 -2.29
N TYR A 90 -0.37 21.14 -3.02
CA TYR A 90 -0.06 21.42 -4.42
C TYR A 90 1.41 21.77 -4.66
N ASN A 91 2.06 22.40 -3.69
CA ASN A 91 3.48 22.80 -3.76
C ASN A 91 4.45 21.63 -3.56
N LYS A 92 3.94 20.45 -3.18
CA LYS A 92 4.73 19.27 -2.77
C LYS A 92 4.37 18.03 -3.60
N ARG A 93 4.22 18.20 -4.92
CA ARG A 93 3.79 17.11 -5.83
C ARG A 93 4.70 15.87 -5.81
N LYS A 94 5.98 16.04 -5.51
CA LYS A 94 6.97 14.95 -5.44
C LYS A 94 7.01 14.22 -4.09
N GLU A 95 6.38 14.80 -3.07
CA GLU A 95 6.30 14.24 -1.71
C GLU A 95 5.07 13.35 -1.55
N LEU A 96 5.10 12.52 -0.51
CA LEU A 96 3.92 11.77 -0.06
C LEU A 96 2.87 12.74 0.50
N GLY A 97 1.61 12.36 0.37
CA GLY A 97 0.52 13.03 1.09
C GLY A 97 0.46 12.58 2.55
N VAL A 98 -0.54 13.07 3.27
CA VAL A 98 -0.85 12.66 4.64
C VAL A 98 -2.34 12.32 4.70
N CYS A 99 -2.68 11.22 5.37
CA CYS A 99 -4.07 10.84 5.56
C CYS A 99 -4.79 11.83 6.49
N GLN A 100 -5.87 12.42 5.99
CA GLN A 100 -6.73 13.36 6.72
C GLN A 100 -8.18 12.90 6.60
N ARG A 101 -9.06 13.35 7.50
CA ARG A 101 -10.50 13.12 7.33
C ARG A 101 -11.00 13.92 6.12
N TRP A 102 -11.95 13.35 5.38
CA TRP A 102 -12.63 14.03 4.28
C TRP A 102 -13.39 15.27 4.78
#